data_AF-A0AAD9SGA8-F1
#
_entry.id   AF-A0AAD9SGA8-F1
#
_cell.length_a   1.000
_cell.length_b   1.000
_cell.length_c   1.000
_cell.angle_alpha   90.00
_cell.angle_beta   90.00
_cell.angle_gamma   90.00
#
_symmetry.space_group_name_H-M   'P 1'
#
loop_
_entity.id
_entity.type
_entity.pdbx_description
1 polymer ?
#
loop_
_entity_poly.entity_id
_entity_poly.type
_entity_poly.pdbx_seq_one_letter_code
_entity_poly.pdbx_strand_id
1 'polypeptide(L)'
;MRGFVTSKVHRSTHHGEDMTWIRELWPGLKASDINEEHYAEFLRFADAQIEIFNSFCPEPSPIQNLFDALRLVSVFQNEANLTRQRAAELAASMVATDGSVDSDQNTDLIWRCVELAARLWATLNIHIPSDASCMPASRNTPAVFPGQLSYVWVDDSTLQAFVLGSLENRRQCSEQLFPLSQGTKLEPKCTMAYLFQAYDFRPHWTSNLADHLKIDTDSRTITIYEHKICLWNHILSARNRGQWNSPHGETDPPPILSQSVLIEAIDTLNLLFPFGDEATEAFLKRERKVTSFYGLGSCTRDRQLDTERYRFWRKEIEEIASILSQPPRGKAQFLLDRDGTNSRDVWTFWTAIAFGVLAVIGVATGVYSAVYARKAFDVGVLQYQLALAQACSAENATDDLPGFCR
;
A
#
# COMPACT_ATOMS: atom_id res chain seq x y z
N MET A 1 -10.97 -18.85 -4.17
CA MET A 1 -12.19 -18.14 -3.75
C MET A 1 -12.20 -18.06 -2.22
N ARG A 2 -11.67 -16.96 -1.65
CA ARG A 2 -11.81 -16.67 -0.21
C ARG A 2 -12.99 -15.71 -0.08
N GLY A 3 -14.01 -16.13 0.66
CA GLY A 3 -15.18 -15.30 0.93
C GLY A 3 -14.79 -14.11 1.79
N PHE A 4 -14.90 -12.91 1.23
CA PHE A 4 -14.88 -11.69 2.00
C PHE A 4 -16.15 -11.64 2.84
N VAL A 5 -16.00 -11.76 4.16
CA VAL A 5 -17.04 -11.43 5.11
C VAL A 5 -17.26 -9.92 5.00
N THR A 6 -18.33 -9.52 4.31
CA THR A 6 -18.78 -8.14 4.30
C THR A 6 -19.40 -7.85 5.67
N SER A 7 -18.57 -7.41 6.60
CA SER A 7 -19.04 -6.72 7.81
C SER A 7 -20.00 -5.61 7.38
N LYS A 8 -21.23 -5.63 7.91
CA LYS A 8 -22.18 -4.53 7.77
C LYS A 8 -21.56 -3.33 8.46
N VAL A 9 -20.88 -2.49 7.69
CA VAL A 9 -20.42 -1.18 8.13
C VAL A 9 -21.67 -0.40 8.54
N HIS A 10 -21.88 -0.25 9.84
CA HIS A 10 -22.77 0.77 10.37
C HIS A 10 -22.23 2.11 9.84
N ARG A 11 -22.95 2.73 8.91
CA ARG A 11 -22.80 4.16 8.66
C ARG A 11 -23.28 4.82 9.96
N SER A 12 -22.36 5.10 10.88
CA SER A 12 -22.67 6.00 11.99
C SER A 12 -23.11 7.32 11.35
N THR A 13 -24.32 7.72 11.68
CA THR A 13 -24.95 8.94 11.19
C THR A 13 -24.35 10.14 11.91
N HIS A 14 -23.07 10.44 11.68
CA HIS A 14 -22.42 11.67 12.14
C HIS A 14 -22.67 12.87 11.21
N HIS A 15 -23.56 12.74 10.22
CA HIS A 15 -23.85 13.73 9.16
C HIS A 15 -24.49 15.06 9.62
N GLY A 16 -24.34 15.42 10.89
CA GLY A 16 -24.72 16.73 11.43
C GLY A 16 -24.04 17.07 12.75
N GLU A 17 -23.10 16.24 13.22
CA GLU A 17 -22.30 16.60 14.39
C GLU A 17 -21.22 17.60 13.98
N ASP A 18 -21.08 18.63 14.80
CA ASP A 18 -20.12 19.70 14.60
C ASP A 18 -18.72 19.09 14.46
N MET A 19 -17.99 19.46 13.40
CA MET A 19 -16.60 19.05 13.15
C MET A 19 -15.61 19.69 14.14
N THR A 20 -16.09 20.03 15.35
CA THR A 20 -15.34 20.59 16.47
C THR A 20 -14.18 19.69 16.86
N TRP A 21 -14.39 18.37 16.82
CA TRP A 21 -13.37 17.38 17.13
C TRP A 21 -12.09 17.52 16.28
N ILE A 22 -12.21 17.96 15.01
CA ILE A 22 -11.05 18.21 14.14
C ILE A 22 -10.20 19.35 14.69
N ARG A 23 -10.83 20.38 15.25
CA ARG A 23 -10.14 21.52 15.85
C ARG A 23 -9.56 21.17 17.22
N GLU A 24 -10.12 20.19 17.92
CA GLU A 24 -9.53 19.64 19.15
C GLU A 24 -8.27 18.84 18.83
N LEU A 25 -8.27 18.07 17.74
CA LEU A 25 -7.12 17.28 17.31
C LEU A 25 -6.05 18.11 16.58
N TRP A 26 -6.44 19.18 15.89
CA TRP A 26 -5.53 20.09 15.19
C TRP A 26 -5.96 21.54 15.42
N PRO A 27 -5.56 22.13 16.56
CA PRO A 27 -5.94 23.48 16.90
C PRO A 27 -5.41 24.49 15.88
N GLY A 28 -6.24 25.48 15.56
CA GLY A 28 -5.92 26.53 14.59
C GLY A 28 -6.29 26.22 13.14
N LEU A 29 -6.87 25.06 12.82
CA LEU A 29 -7.45 24.81 11.50
C LEU A 29 -8.66 25.71 11.24
N LYS A 30 -8.74 26.29 10.03
CA LYS A 30 -9.89 27.10 9.61
C LYS A 30 -11.01 26.19 9.13
N ALA A 31 -12.26 26.64 9.26
CA ALA A 31 -13.42 25.90 8.74
C ALA A 31 -13.31 25.61 7.22
N SER A 32 -12.67 26.50 6.46
CA SER A 32 -12.43 26.32 5.02
C SER A 32 -11.47 25.18 4.68
N ASP A 33 -10.63 24.76 5.63
CA ASP A 33 -9.62 23.72 5.41
C ASP A 33 -10.18 22.31 5.72
N ILE A 34 -11.41 22.25 6.25
CA ILE A 34 -12.06 21.02 6.68
C ILE A 34 -13.02 20.54 5.59
N ASN A 35 -12.71 19.39 5.00
CA ASN A 35 -13.61 18.64 4.12
C ASN A 35 -13.86 17.25 4.73
N GLU A 36 -15.09 16.99 5.15
CA GLU A 36 -15.53 15.73 5.78
C GLU A 36 -15.09 14.48 5.03
N GLU A 37 -15.15 14.50 3.69
CA GLU A 37 -14.80 13.35 2.87
C GLU A 37 -13.34 12.93 3.02
N HIS A 38 -12.46 13.86 3.37
CA HIS A 38 -11.04 13.59 3.61
C HIS A 38 -10.79 12.82 4.91
N TYR A 39 -11.71 12.91 5.88
CA TYR A 39 -11.55 12.32 7.21
C TYR A 39 -12.21 10.95 7.37
N ALA A 40 -13.01 10.51 6.40
CA ALA A 40 -13.80 9.29 6.50
C ALA A 40 -12.97 8.06 6.89
N GLU A 41 -11.77 7.90 6.31
CA GLU A 41 -10.90 6.75 6.62
C GLU A 41 -10.19 6.90 7.98
N PHE A 42 -9.84 8.12 8.39
CA PHE A 42 -9.29 8.38 9.72
C PHE A 42 -10.32 8.12 10.82
N LEU A 43 -11.57 8.54 10.62
CA LEU A 43 -12.66 8.27 11.56
C LEU A 43 -12.88 6.77 11.74
N ARG A 44 -12.89 6.00 10.65
CA ARG A 44 -13.01 4.53 10.71
C ARG A 44 -11.84 3.88 11.43
N PHE A 45 -10.63 4.41 11.24
CA PHE A 45 -9.48 3.98 12.01
C PHE A 45 -9.66 4.28 13.50
N ALA A 46 -10.08 5.49 13.85
CA ALA A 46 -10.25 5.90 15.24
C ALA A 46 -11.34 5.09 15.95
N ASP A 47 -12.49 4.88 15.30
CA ASP A 47 -13.56 4.00 15.78
C ASP A 47 -13.06 2.58 16.02
N ALA A 48 -12.28 2.03 15.08
CA ALA A 48 -11.69 0.70 15.24
C ALA A 48 -10.70 0.63 16.42
N GLN A 49 -9.90 1.68 16.67
CA GLN A 49 -9.02 1.72 17.84
C GLN A 49 -9.80 1.78 19.15
N ILE A 50 -10.93 2.50 19.18
CA ILE A 50 -11.80 2.58 20.35
C ILE A 50 -12.52 1.25 20.59
N GLU A 51 -13.00 0.57 19.54
CA GLU A 51 -13.59 -0.77 19.65
C GLU A 51 -12.57 -1.78 20.22
N ILE A 52 -11.33 -1.75 19.71
CA ILE A 52 -10.24 -2.57 20.24
C ILE A 52 -9.99 -2.23 21.70
N PHE A 53 -9.87 -0.95 22.06
CA PHE A 53 -9.68 -0.50 23.44
C PHE A 53 -10.79 -1.00 24.36
N ASN A 54 -12.05 -0.84 23.96
CA ASN A 54 -13.21 -1.29 24.73
C ASN A 54 -13.28 -2.82 24.86
N SER A 55 -12.78 -3.58 23.88
CA SER A 55 -12.72 -5.04 23.99
C SER A 55 -11.78 -5.57 25.09
N PHE A 56 -10.84 -4.74 25.55
CA PHE A 56 -9.88 -5.08 26.60
C PHE A 56 -10.17 -4.44 27.96
N CYS A 57 -11.13 -3.51 28.05
CA CYS A 57 -11.41 -2.78 29.28
C CYS A 57 -12.68 -3.30 29.96
N PRO A 58 -12.69 -3.49 31.30
CA PRO A 58 -13.91 -3.80 32.03
C PRO A 58 -14.89 -2.61 32.00
N GLU A 59 -16.20 -2.88 31.90
CA GLU A 59 -17.21 -1.83 31.96
C GLU A 59 -17.37 -1.26 33.39
N PRO A 60 -17.57 0.07 33.56
CA PRO A 60 -17.64 1.09 32.50
C PRO A 60 -16.25 1.62 32.08
N SER A 61 -16.05 1.73 30.76
CA SER A 61 -14.84 2.31 30.16
C SER A 61 -14.88 3.86 30.22
N PRO A 62 -13.76 4.53 30.54
CA PRO A 62 -13.65 6.00 30.59
C PRO A 62 -13.62 6.63 29.19
N ILE A 63 -13.34 5.85 28.15
CA ILE A 63 -13.36 6.28 26.75
C ILE A 63 -14.42 5.44 26.04
N GLN A 64 -15.62 5.97 25.92
CA GLN A 64 -16.75 5.25 25.32
C GLN A 64 -16.88 5.55 23.83
N ASN A 65 -16.46 6.74 23.44
CA ASN A 65 -16.58 7.24 22.07
C ASN A 65 -15.34 8.05 21.65
N LEU A 66 -15.34 8.49 20.39
CA LEU A 66 -14.24 9.24 19.80
C LEU A 66 -13.99 10.57 20.52
N PHE A 67 -15.04 11.25 20.95
CA PHE A 67 -14.93 12.54 21.61
C PHE A 67 -14.17 12.44 22.94
N ASP A 68 -14.38 11.37 23.71
CA ASP A 68 -13.62 11.12 24.94
C ASP A 68 -12.13 10.94 24.66
N ALA A 69 -11.79 10.16 23.63
CA ALA A 69 -10.41 9.93 23.23
C ALA A 69 -9.73 11.23 22.75
N LEU A 70 -10.44 12.03 21.95
CA LEU A 70 -9.93 13.29 21.42
C LEU A 70 -9.80 14.37 22.48
N ARG A 71 -10.68 14.38 23.49
CA ARG A 71 -10.53 15.22 24.66
C ARG A 71 -9.21 14.94 25.38
N LEU A 72 -8.86 13.67 25.60
CA LEU A 72 -7.57 13.31 26.19
C LEU A 72 -6.40 13.75 25.30
N VAL A 73 -6.51 13.60 23.97
CA VAL A 73 -5.50 14.09 23.03
C VAL A 73 -5.35 15.62 23.13
N SER A 74 -6.44 16.38 23.24
CA SER A 74 -6.38 17.83 23.40
C SER A 74 -5.67 18.25 24.70
N VAL A 75 -5.84 17.49 25.78
CA VAL A 75 -5.12 17.70 27.04
C VAL A 75 -3.63 17.43 26.84
N PHE A 76 -3.27 16.33 26.16
CA PHE A 76 -1.89 16.00 25.83
C PHE A 76 -1.22 17.07 24.95
N GLN A 77 -1.96 17.63 23.99
CA GLN A 77 -1.46 18.67 23.10
C GLN A 77 -1.10 19.98 23.79
N ASN A 78 -1.72 20.28 24.94
CA ASN A 78 -1.48 21.50 25.68
C ASN A 78 -0.35 21.35 26.71
N GLU A 79 0.19 20.14 26.90
CA GLU A 79 1.27 19.85 27.85
C GLU A 79 2.63 19.89 27.13
N ALA A 80 3.48 20.84 27.50
CA ALA A 80 4.80 21.02 26.86
C ALA A 80 5.76 19.86 27.15
N ASN A 81 5.68 19.29 28.35
CA ASN A 81 6.55 18.20 28.81
C ASN A 81 5.72 16.95 29.11
N LEU A 82 5.06 16.42 28.08
CA LEU A 82 4.25 15.22 28.19
C LEU A 82 5.13 13.97 28.33
N THR A 83 5.68 13.75 29.53
CA THR A 83 6.38 12.51 29.89
C THR A 83 5.38 11.37 30.08
N ARG A 84 5.89 10.14 30.10
CA ARG A 84 5.09 8.94 30.34
C ARG A 84 4.29 9.04 31.65
N GLN A 85 4.93 9.44 32.75
CA GLN A 85 4.26 9.63 34.05
C GLN A 85 3.22 10.75 34.00
N ARG A 86 3.56 11.89 33.39
CA ARG A 86 2.63 13.02 33.28
C ARG A 86 1.39 12.67 32.46
N ALA A 87 1.56 11.92 31.37
CA ALA A 87 0.45 11.43 30.57
C ALA A 87 -0.48 10.50 31.38
N ALA A 88 0.09 9.64 32.22
CA ALA A 88 -0.67 8.79 33.12
C ALA A 88 -1.45 9.59 34.18
N GLU A 89 -0.85 10.62 34.78
CA GLU A 89 -1.55 11.52 35.72
C GLU A 89 -2.75 12.22 35.06
N LEU A 90 -2.56 12.75 33.84
CA LEU A 90 -3.61 13.42 33.08
C LEU A 90 -4.74 12.44 32.72
N ALA A 91 -4.41 11.24 32.26
CA ALA A 91 -5.38 10.18 32.01
C ALA A 91 -6.09 9.74 33.30
N ALA A 92 -5.36 9.57 34.41
CA ALA A 92 -5.92 9.21 35.71
C ALA A 92 -6.94 10.24 36.20
N SER A 93 -6.68 11.53 35.99
CA SER A 93 -7.62 12.61 36.34
C SER A 93 -8.94 12.52 35.57
N MET A 94 -8.92 11.96 34.35
CA MET A 94 -10.09 11.72 33.54
C MET A 94 -10.84 10.44 33.94
N VAL A 95 -10.14 9.43 34.47
CA VAL A 95 -10.74 8.19 34.98
C VAL A 95 -11.34 8.37 36.39
N ALA A 96 -10.68 9.17 37.25
CA ALA A 96 -11.05 9.32 38.65
C ALA A 96 -12.40 10.02 38.90
N THR A 97 -12.97 10.68 37.89
CA THR A 97 -14.28 11.34 38.00
C THR A 97 -15.45 10.38 38.25
N ASP A 98 -15.27 9.05 38.07
CA ASP A 98 -16.34 8.04 38.20
C ASP A 98 -16.33 7.21 39.51
N GLY A 99 -15.48 7.56 40.48
CA GLY A 99 -15.78 7.36 41.91
C GLY A 99 -15.70 5.97 42.57
N SER A 100 -15.40 4.85 41.89
CA SER A 100 -15.28 3.56 42.60
C SER A 100 -14.66 2.42 41.77
N VAL A 101 -13.33 2.26 41.76
CA VAL A 101 -12.67 1.04 41.20
C VAL A 101 -11.33 0.74 41.90
N ASP A 102 -10.99 -0.55 41.96
CA ASP A 102 -9.75 -1.19 42.43
C ASP A 102 -8.44 -0.58 41.86
N SER A 103 -7.38 -0.43 42.68
CA SER A 103 -6.18 0.35 42.34
C SER A 103 -5.37 -0.22 41.17
N ASP A 104 -5.31 -1.54 41.07
CA ASP A 104 -4.45 -2.22 40.09
C ASP A 104 -5.09 -2.27 38.70
N GLN A 105 -6.41 -2.50 38.61
CA GLN A 105 -7.17 -2.44 37.35
C GLN A 105 -7.17 -1.03 36.76
N ASN A 106 -7.22 0.00 37.62
CA ASN A 106 -7.14 1.39 37.18
C ASN A 106 -5.81 1.71 36.51
N THR A 107 -4.71 1.10 36.94
CA THR A 107 -3.39 1.41 36.38
C THR A 107 -3.24 0.89 34.95
N ASP A 108 -3.66 -0.34 34.63
CA ASP A 108 -3.63 -0.86 33.25
C ASP A 108 -4.55 -0.06 32.32
N LEU A 109 -5.74 0.29 32.81
CA LEU A 109 -6.69 1.14 32.09
C LEU A 109 -6.11 2.51 31.74
N ILE A 110 -5.45 3.16 32.70
CA ILE A 110 -4.79 4.46 32.49
C ILE A 110 -3.76 4.35 31.36
N TRP A 111 -2.88 3.34 31.37
CA TRP A 111 -1.87 3.18 30.32
C TRP A 111 -2.47 2.91 28.95
N ARG A 112 -3.56 2.15 28.87
CA ARG A 112 -4.30 1.94 27.61
C ARG A 112 -4.93 3.22 27.08
N CYS A 113 -5.47 4.08 27.96
CA CYS A 113 -5.98 5.40 27.57
C CYS A 113 -4.86 6.27 26.98
N VAL A 114 -3.69 6.29 27.65
CA VAL A 114 -2.51 7.01 27.16
C VAL A 114 -2.07 6.47 25.81
N GLU A 115 -2.01 5.15 25.66
CA GLU A 115 -1.64 4.47 24.41
C GLU A 115 -2.59 4.83 23.27
N LEU A 116 -3.90 4.77 23.50
CA LEU A 116 -4.92 5.14 22.52
C LEU A 116 -4.79 6.61 22.09
N ALA A 117 -4.68 7.54 23.04
CA ALA A 117 -4.53 8.96 22.74
C ALA A 117 -3.24 9.24 21.95
N ALA A 118 -2.12 8.65 22.36
CA ALA A 118 -0.84 8.79 21.66
C ALA A 118 -0.92 8.23 20.22
N ARG A 119 -1.57 7.07 20.03
CA ARG A 119 -1.80 6.47 18.70
C ARG A 119 -2.65 7.34 17.79
N LEU A 120 -3.77 7.85 18.29
CA LEU A 120 -4.66 8.72 17.50
C LEU A 120 -3.97 10.03 17.12
N TRP A 121 -3.18 10.60 18.03
CA TRP A 121 -2.49 11.87 17.79
C TRP A 121 -1.30 11.73 16.83
N ALA A 122 -0.45 10.73 17.06
CA ALA A 122 0.76 10.52 16.27
C ALA A 122 0.50 9.73 14.97
N THR A 123 -0.62 9.01 14.87
CA THR A 123 -0.88 7.98 13.84
C THR A 123 0.25 6.95 13.75
N LEU A 124 0.80 6.60 14.92
CA LEU A 124 1.88 5.65 15.11
C LEU A 124 1.43 4.58 16.08
N ASN A 125 1.85 3.34 15.84
CA ASN A 125 1.58 2.24 16.76
C ASN A 125 2.53 2.30 17.97
N ILE A 126 2.15 3.09 18.97
CA ILE A 126 2.88 3.24 20.24
C ILE A 126 2.37 2.17 21.22
N HIS A 127 3.28 1.61 22.01
CA HIS A 127 2.97 0.69 23.09
C HIS A 127 3.65 1.14 24.38
N ILE A 128 2.93 1.09 25.50
CA ILE A 128 3.48 1.43 26.81
C ILE A 128 3.47 0.16 27.68
N PRO A 129 4.64 -0.34 28.10
CA PRO A 129 4.69 -1.50 28.97
C PRO A 129 4.18 -1.10 30.36
N SER A 130 3.22 -1.85 30.89
CA SER A 130 2.82 -1.73 32.29
C SER A 130 3.90 -2.39 33.16
N ASP A 131 4.45 -1.67 34.13
CA ASP A 131 5.58 -2.11 34.99
C ASP A 131 5.28 -3.39 35.81
N ALA A 132 4.03 -3.89 35.79
CA ALA A 132 3.57 -5.02 36.58
C ALA A 132 4.12 -6.40 36.16
N SER A 133 4.79 -6.55 35.02
CA SER A 133 5.63 -7.74 34.78
C SER A 133 6.59 -7.59 33.61
N CYS A 134 7.89 -7.73 33.89
CA CYS A 134 8.90 -8.17 32.94
C CYS A 134 8.61 -9.61 32.46
N MET A 135 7.49 -9.84 31.78
CA MET A 135 7.21 -11.06 31.05
C MET A 135 7.38 -10.77 29.55
N PRO A 136 8.35 -11.39 28.87
CA PRO A 136 8.45 -11.30 27.43
C PRO A 136 7.24 -12.02 26.82
N ALA A 137 6.53 -11.35 25.92
CA ALA A 137 5.52 -11.94 25.04
C ALA A 137 4.35 -12.67 25.73
N SER A 138 3.46 -11.93 26.41
CA SER A 138 2.06 -12.36 26.39
C SER A 138 1.54 -12.20 24.97
N ARG A 139 1.31 -13.34 24.31
CA ARG A 139 0.63 -13.54 23.01
C ARG A 139 -0.72 -12.84 22.84
N ASN A 140 -1.17 -12.03 23.80
CA ASN A 140 -2.56 -11.60 23.93
C ASN A 140 -2.77 -10.08 23.87
N THR A 141 -1.74 -9.24 23.74
CA THR A 141 -1.94 -8.06 22.92
C THR A 141 -1.89 -8.57 21.48
N PRO A 142 -3.03 -8.72 20.78
CA PRO A 142 -2.93 -8.92 19.35
C PRO A 142 -2.09 -7.74 18.86
N ALA A 143 -0.92 -8.04 18.31
CA ALA A 143 -0.38 -7.17 17.27
C ALA A 143 -1.57 -7.00 16.34
N VAL A 144 -2.22 -5.84 16.38
CA VAL A 144 -3.53 -5.61 15.74
C VAL A 144 -3.45 -6.05 14.28
N PHE A 145 -2.24 -6.03 13.70
CA PHE A 145 -1.85 -6.90 12.61
C PHE A 145 -0.45 -7.52 12.84
N PRO A 146 -0.26 -8.85 12.65
CA PRO A 146 1.08 -9.44 12.67
C PRO A 146 1.97 -8.78 11.60
N GLY A 147 3.12 -8.27 12.00
CA GLY A 147 4.10 -7.62 11.11
C GLY A 147 4.12 -6.09 11.12
N GLN A 148 3.28 -5.41 11.92
CA GLN A 148 3.37 -3.96 12.13
C GLN A 148 4.49 -3.59 13.11
N LEU A 149 5.21 -2.51 12.83
CA LEU A 149 6.19 -1.95 13.75
C LEU A 149 5.48 -1.31 14.95
N SER A 150 5.80 -1.77 16.15
CA SER A 150 5.33 -1.16 17.40
C SER A 150 6.52 -0.50 18.12
N TYR A 151 6.37 0.78 18.46
CA TYR A 151 7.37 1.51 19.23
C TYR A 151 7.03 1.43 20.71
N VAL A 152 7.99 0.98 21.53
CA VAL A 152 7.79 0.81 22.97
C VAL A 152 8.31 2.04 23.71
N TRP A 153 7.39 2.81 24.32
CA TRP A 153 7.73 4.01 25.10
C TRP A 153 8.06 3.62 26.55
N VAL A 154 9.34 3.32 26.78
CA VAL A 154 9.82 2.78 28.08
C VAL A 154 10.29 3.89 29.02
N ASP A 155 10.97 4.90 28.49
CA ASP A 155 11.63 5.94 29.27
C ASP A 155 10.71 7.11 29.64
N ASP A 156 11.12 7.92 30.61
CA ASP A 156 10.43 9.17 30.98
C ASP A 156 10.73 10.32 29.99
N SER A 157 11.14 9.98 28.76
CA SER A 157 11.25 10.97 27.69
C SER A 157 9.86 11.54 27.38
N THR A 158 9.81 12.76 26.84
CA THR A 158 8.54 13.32 26.36
C THR A 158 8.05 12.51 25.16
N LEU A 159 6.73 12.42 24.98
CA LEU A 159 6.13 11.69 23.86
C LEU A 159 6.72 12.14 22.51
N GLN A 160 6.96 13.44 22.36
CA GLN A 160 7.55 14.02 21.16
C GLN A 160 9.01 13.58 20.96
N ALA A 161 9.82 13.60 22.02
CA ALA A 161 11.20 13.13 21.96
C ALA A 161 11.27 11.63 21.66
N PHE A 162 10.37 10.83 22.24
CA PHE A 162 10.23 9.41 21.96
C PHE A 162 9.88 9.12 20.50
N VAL A 163 8.85 9.79 19.97
CA VAL A 163 8.41 9.64 18.57
C VAL A 163 9.51 10.05 17.62
N LEU A 164 10.16 11.20 17.86
CA LEU A 164 11.26 11.68 17.03
C LEU A 164 12.46 10.74 17.10
N GLY A 165 12.86 10.29 18.29
CA GLY A 165 13.96 9.35 18.47
C GLY A 165 13.69 8.02 17.77
N SER A 166 12.45 7.53 17.81
CA SER A 166 12.03 6.30 17.13
C SER A 166 12.14 6.40 15.60
N LEU A 167 11.79 7.55 15.02
CA LEU A 167 11.92 7.82 13.58
C LEU A 167 13.37 8.13 13.18
N GLU A 168 14.15 8.78 14.03
CA GLU A 168 15.57 9.06 13.78
C GLU A 168 16.42 7.79 13.83
N ASN A 169 16.08 6.84 14.70
CA ASN A 169 16.71 5.52 14.72
C ASN A 169 16.53 4.77 13.38
N ARG A 170 15.38 4.94 12.73
CA ARG A 170 15.15 4.42 11.37
C ARG A 170 16.11 5.06 10.37
N ARG A 171 16.26 6.39 10.41
CA ARG A 171 17.20 7.13 9.57
C ARG A 171 18.64 6.63 9.75
N GLN A 172 19.10 6.46 10.99
CA GLN A 172 20.46 5.99 11.26
C GLN A 172 20.71 4.58 10.70
N CYS A 173 19.74 3.67 10.83
CA CYS A 173 19.83 2.35 10.20
C CYS A 173 19.89 2.44 8.67
N SER A 174 19.16 3.38 8.06
CA SER A 174 19.21 3.63 6.61
C SER A 174 20.60 4.11 6.16
N GLU A 175 21.18 5.09 6.85
CA GLU A 175 22.48 5.69 6.48
C GLU A 175 23.65 4.69 6.59
N GLN A 176 23.58 3.73 7.51
CA GLN A 176 24.60 2.69 7.68
C GLN A 176 24.56 1.62 6.57
N LEU A 177 23.36 1.26 6.10
CA LEU A 177 23.17 0.20 5.09
C LEU A 177 23.40 0.68 3.67
N PHE A 178 23.07 1.95 3.39
CA PHE A 178 23.15 2.55 2.07
C PHE A 178 23.97 3.85 2.17
N PRO A 179 25.32 3.76 2.13
CA PRO A 179 26.15 4.95 2.12
C PRO A 179 25.77 5.82 0.92
N LEU A 180 25.66 7.13 1.17
CA LEU A 180 25.26 8.18 0.22
C LEU A 180 25.80 7.90 -1.20
N SER A 181 24.99 7.25 -2.02
CA SER A 181 25.26 7.10 -3.44
C SER A 181 24.87 8.43 -4.07
N GLN A 182 25.86 9.26 -4.38
CA GLN A 182 25.64 10.63 -4.85
C GLN A 182 24.71 10.65 -6.08
N GLY A 183 23.59 11.37 -5.97
CA GLY A 183 22.85 11.91 -7.10
C GLY A 183 21.99 10.96 -7.93
N THR A 184 21.53 9.82 -7.42
CA THR A 184 20.56 8.99 -8.16
C THR A 184 19.20 9.70 -8.25
N LYS A 185 18.90 10.25 -9.42
CA LYS A 185 17.53 10.70 -9.73
C LYS A 185 16.64 9.50 -9.96
N LEU A 186 15.51 9.46 -9.26
CA LEU A 186 14.47 8.47 -9.50
C LEU A 186 13.87 8.66 -10.89
N GLU A 187 13.51 7.55 -11.51
CA GLU A 187 12.77 7.59 -12.75
C GLU A 187 11.39 8.24 -12.54
N PRO A 188 10.92 9.11 -13.46
CA PRO A 188 9.58 9.69 -13.38
C PRO A 188 8.45 8.64 -13.35
N LYS A 189 8.71 7.43 -13.86
CA LYS A 189 7.79 6.29 -13.83
C LYS A 189 7.68 5.63 -12.43
N CYS A 190 8.43 6.11 -11.42
CA CYS A 190 8.34 5.65 -10.03
C CYS A 190 7.02 6.06 -9.38
N THR A 191 5.93 5.40 -9.77
CA THR A 191 4.57 5.58 -9.23
C THR A 191 4.02 4.23 -8.77
N MET A 192 3.12 4.26 -7.79
CA MET A 192 2.47 3.03 -7.31
C MET A 192 1.63 2.37 -8.42
N ALA A 193 1.00 3.17 -9.29
CA ALA A 193 0.26 2.68 -10.43
C ALA A 193 1.16 1.88 -11.39
N TYR A 194 2.37 2.37 -11.66
CA TYR A 194 3.34 1.67 -12.50
C TYR A 194 3.89 0.42 -11.81
N LEU A 195 4.26 0.50 -10.52
CA LEU A 195 4.70 -0.66 -9.73
C LEU A 195 3.64 -1.78 -9.71
N PHE A 196 2.36 -1.42 -9.60
CA PHE A 196 1.26 -2.37 -9.68
C PHE A 196 1.12 -3.00 -11.06
N GLN A 197 1.16 -2.21 -12.13
CA GLN A 197 0.93 -2.71 -13.49
C GLN A 197 2.12 -3.47 -14.06
N ALA A 198 3.34 -2.97 -13.82
CA ALA A 198 4.57 -3.47 -14.43
C ALA A 198 5.32 -4.49 -13.57
N TYR A 199 5.17 -4.44 -12.24
CA TYR A 199 5.93 -5.31 -11.32
C TYR A 199 5.04 -6.18 -10.41
N ASP A 200 3.71 -6.05 -10.52
CA ASP A 200 2.72 -6.76 -9.69
C ASP A 200 2.87 -6.48 -8.18
N PHE A 201 3.41 -5.31 -7.82
CA PHE A 201 3.45 -4.85 -6.43
C PHE A 201 2.09 -4.29 -6.03
N ARG A 202 1.54 -4.78 -4.93
CA ARG A 202 0.22 -4.36 -4.43
C ARG A 202 0.36 -3.35 -3.30
N PRO A 203 -0.49 -2.30 -3.27
CA PRO A 203 -0.52 -1.42 -2.11
C PRO A 203 -1.09 -2.19 -0.91
N HIS A 204 -0.48 -2.03 0.25
CA HIS A 204 -1.05 -2.41 1.53
C HIS A 204 -1.29 -1.13 2.34
N TRP A 205 -2.54 -0.69 2.45
CA TRP A 205 -2.87 0.53 3.17
C TRP A 205 -2.71 0.33 4.68
N THR A 206 -2.02 1.25 5.35
CA THR A 206 -1.80 1.24 6.80
C THR A 206 -2.17 2.57 7.42
N SER A 207 -2.66 2.51 8.66
CA SER A 207 -2.85 3.68 9.51
C SER A 207 -1.61 4.02 10.36
N ASN A 208 -0.57 3.18 10.33
CA ASN A 208 0.68 3.39 11.07
C ASN A 208 1.73 4.05 10.17
N LEU A 209 2.07 5.30 10.44
CA LEU A 209 3.07 6.05 9.65
C LEU A 209 4.45 5.37 9.67
N ALA A 210 4.78 4.65 10.74
CA ALA A 210 6.03 3.89 10.86
C ALA A 210 6.17 2.81 9.78
N ASP A 211 5.07 2.20 9.36
CA ASP A 211 5.11 1.14 8.36
C ASP A 211 5.12 1.70 6.92
N HIS A 212 5.07 3.03 6.75
CA HIS A 212 5.08 3.63 5.43
C HIS A 212 6.33 3.22 4.63
N LEU A 213 6.09 2.85 3.37
CA LEU A 213 7.02 2.32 2.39
C LEU A 213 7.69 0.99 2.76
N LYS A 214 7.23 0.28 3.80
CA LYS A 214 7.72 -1.06 4.08
C LYS A 214 7.42 -1.98 2.91
N ILE A 215 8.47 -2.58 2.35
CA ILE A 215 8.40 -3.50 1.23
C ILE A 215 8.47 -4.92 1.76
N ASP A 216 7.53 -5.75 1.33
CA ASP A 216 7.61 -7.19 1.48
C ASP A 216 7.78 -7.78 0.08
N THR A 217 8.99 -8.25 -0.20
CA THR A 217 9.36 -8.81 -1.50
C THR A 217 8.70 -10.16 -1.77
N ASP A 218 8.38 -10.91 -0.71
CA ASP A 218 7.80 -12.25 -0.82
C ASP A 218 6.32 -12.17 -1.19
N SER A 219 5.58 -11.31 -0.50
CA SER A 219 4.17 -11.04 -0.81
C SER A 219 3.97 -9.98 -1.90
N ARG A 220 5.04 -9.32 -2.33
CA ARG A 220 5.06 -8.20 -3.27
C ARG A 220 4.10 -7.09 -2.87
N THR A 221 4.17 -6.68 -1.62
CA THR A 221 3.37 -5.56 -1.11
C THR A 221 4.24 -4.39 -0.74
N ILE A 222 3.75 -3.18 -1.02
CA ILE A 222 4.34 -1.94 -0.52
C ILE A 222 3.33 -1.32 0.43
N THR A 223 3.75 -1.09 1.66
CA THR A 223 2.88 -0.55 2.69
C THR A 223 2.76 0.97 2.54
N ILE A 224 1.54 1.48 2.39
CA ILE A 224 1.26 2.89 2.10
C ILE A 224 0.46 3.49 3.25
N TYR A 225 0.96 4.58 3.82
CA TYR A 225 0.24 5.30 4.85
C TYR A 225 -0.96 6.03 4.24
N GLU A 226 -2.15 5.78 4.78
CA GLU A 226 -3.40 6.18 4.15
C GLU A 226 -3.92 7.55 4.60
N HIS A 227 -3.52 8.03 5.78
CA HIS A 227 -4.11 9.24 6.37
C HIS A 227 -3.33 10.50 6.00
N LYS A 228 -3.22 10.77 4.68
CA LYS A 228 -2.55 11.98 4.15
C LYS A 228 -3.09 13.28 4.76
N ILE A 229 -4.39 13.32 5.07
CA ILE A 229 -5.04 14.45 5.75
C ILE A 229 -4.43 14.75 7.12
N CYS A 230 -4.07 13.74 7.90
CA CYS A 230 -3.49 13.92 9.23
C CYS A 230 -2.12 14.61 9.14
N LEU A 231 -1.28 14.22 8.18
CA LEU A 231 0.01 14.87 7.94
C LEU A 231 -0.18 16.33 7.54
N TRP A 232 -1.12 16.58 6.63
CA TRP A 232 -1.41 17.93 6.16
C TRP A 232 -1.95 18.83 7.27
N ASN A 233 -2.83 18.31 8.12
CA ASN A 233 -3.37 19.04 9.25
C ASN A 233 -2.33 19.36 10.31
N HIS A 234 -1.40 18.44 10.60
CA HIS A 234 -0.26 18.72 11.47
C HIS A 234 0.56 19.91 10.95
N ILE A 235 0.80 19.98 9.63
CA ILE A 235 1.47 21.11 8.98
C ILE A 235 0.66 22.41 9.10
N LEU A 236 -0.63 22.38 8.75
CA LEU A 236 -1.49 23.56 8.79
C LEU A 236 -1.67 24.09 10.21
N SER A 237 -1.88 23.21 11.19
CA SER A 237 -1.98 23.57 12.61
C SER A 237 -0.69 24.22 13.10
N ALA A 238 0.48 23.61 12.83
CA ALA A 238 1.77 24.20 13.19
C ALA A 238 1.99 25.57 12.52
N ARG A 239 1.62 25.73 11.26
CA ARG A 239 1.72 27.01 10.54
C ARG A 239 0.81 28.08 11.13
N ASN A 240 -0.44 27.74 11.40
CA ASN A 240 -1.43 28.69 11.93
C ASN A 240 -1.11 29.11 13.37
N ARG A 241 -0.44 28.26 14.14
CA ARG A 241 0.10 28.59 15.47
C ARG A 241 1.44 29.34 15.44
N GLY A 242 1.97 29.66 14.25
CA GLY A 242 3.26 30.34 14.10
C GLY A 242 4.48 29.45 14.40
N GLN A 243 4.29 28.15 14.63
CA GLN A 243 5.34 27.21 15.02
C GLN A 243 6.25 26.79 13.85
N TRP A 244 5.76 26.94 12.60
CA TRP A 244 6.46 26.48 11.38
C TRP A 244 7.78 27.19 11.07
N ASN A 245 7.94 28.44 11.51
CA ASN A 245 9.10 29.27 11.17
C ASN A 245 10.11 29.40 12.31
N SER A 246 9.89 28.77 13.46
CA SER A 246 10.79 28.87 14.62
C SER A 246 12.04 28.02 14.39
N PRO A 247 13.22 28.63 14.13
CA PRO A 247 14.43 27.91 13.73
C PRO A 247 15.06 27.10 14.87
N HIS A 248 14.60 27.29 16.11
CA HIS A 248 15.22 26.77 17.33
C HIS A 248 14.32 25.84 18.14
N GLY A 249 13.17 25.41 17.62
CA GLY A 249 12.33 24.40 18.30
C GLY A 249 11.74 24.85 19.64
N GLU A 250 11.91 26.11 20.04
CA GLU A 250 11.28 26.74 21.22
C GLU A 250 9.82 27.10 20.95
N THR A 251 9.03 26.11 20.51
CA THR A 251 7.58 26.25 20.45
C THR A 251 7.01 25.46 21.61
N ASP A 252 6.48 26.15 22.60
CA ASP A 252 5.74 25.52 23.69
C ASP A 252 4.24 25.48 23.33
N PRO A 253 3.61 24.30 23.22
CA PRO A 253 4.19 22.94 23.21
C PRO A 253 4.68 22.51 21.81
N PRO A 254 5.71 21.64 21.72
CA PRO A 254 6.27 21.20 20.45
C PRO A 254 5.31 20.26 19.69
N PRO A 255 5.33 20.28 18.34
CA PRO A 255 4.52 19.36 17.56
C PRO A 255 4.95 17.91 17.78
N ILE A 256 3.99 16.97 17.76
CA ILE A 256 4.27 15.54 17.98
C ILE A 256 5.16 14.92 16.91
N LEU A 257 5.02 15.37 15.67
CA LEU A 257 5.86 14.99 14.55
C LEU A 257 6.68 16.19 14.13
N SER A 258 7.98 15.99 13.89
CA SER A 258 8.83 17.05 13.39
C SER A 258 8.44 17.45 11.97
N GLN A 259 8.68 18.72 11.65
CA GLN A 259 8.39 19.27 10.33
C GLN A 259 9.08 18.49 9.20
N SER A 260 10.32 18.06 9.41
CA SER A 260 11.07 17.30 8.41
C SER A 260 10.41 15.94 8.12
N VAL A 261 9.94 15.23 9.15
CA VAL A 261 9.21 13.96 9.00
C VAL A 261 7.90 14.19 8.23
N LEU A 262 7.11 15.19 8.63
CA LEU A 262 5.82 15.48 7.99
C LEU A 262 5.98 15.83 6.51
N ILE A 263 6.96 16.68 6.19
CA ILE A 263 7.26 17.08 4.81
C ILE A 263 7.67 15.87 3.99
N GLU A 264 8.61 15.07 4.49
CA GLU A 264 9.12 13.91 3.77
C GLU A 264 8.05 12.83 3.56
N ALA A 265 7.18 12.61 4.56
CA ALA A 265 6.04 11.71 4.44
C ALA A 265 5.06 12.17 3.34
N ILE A 266 4.80 13.47 3.21
CA ILE A 266 3.97 13.98 2.10
C ILE A 266 4.71 13.84 0.76
N ASP A 267 6.02 14.11 0.72
CA ASP A 267 6.81 14.01 -0.50
C ASP A 267 6.92 12.57 -1.02
N THR A 268 6.97 11.58 -0.12
CA THR A 268 6.93 10.15 -0.48
C THR A 268 5.57 9.72 -1.02
N LEU A 269 4.47 10.21 -0.42
CA LEU A 269 3.12 10.00 -0.96
C LEU A 269 2.95 10.67 -2.33
N ASN A 270 3.43 11.90 -2.51
CA ASN A 270 3.37 12.61 -3.80
C ASN A 270 4.31 11.99 -4.86
N LEU A 271 5.42 11.36 -4.44
CA LEU A 271 6.31 10.60 -5.32
C LEU A 271 5.56 9.41 -5.92
N LEU A 272 4.89 8.61 -5.08
CA LEU A 272 4.18 7.39 -5.49
C LEU A 272 2.82 7.67 -6.13
N PHE A 273 2.15 8.73 -5.71
CA PHE A 273 0.82 9.12 -6.17
C PHE A 273 0.82 10.58 -6.65
N PRO A 274 1.51 10.88 -7.78
CA PRO A 274 1.54 12.23 -8.32
C PRO A 274 0.14 12.73 -8.67
N PHE A 275 -0.16 13.96 -8.25
CA PHE A 275 -1.41 14.62 -8.60
C PHE A 275 -1.40 15.07 -10.07
N GLY A 276 -2.51 14.87 -10.77
CA GLY A 276 -2.65 15.15 -12.21
C GLY A 276 -2.19 14.01 -13.12
N ASP A 277 -1.72 12.88 -12.57
CA ASP A 277 -1.38 11.68 -13.35
C ASP A 277 -2.61 10.77 -13.52
N GLU A 278 -3.06 10.59 -14.76
CA GLU A 278 -4.27 9.82 -15.08
C GLU A 278 -4.18 8.35 -14.62
N ALA A 279 -3.00 7.74 -14.71
CA ALA A 279 -2.80 6.35 -14.28
C ALA A 279 -2.94 6.22 -12.75
N THR A 280 -2.39 7.18 -12.00
CA THR A 280 -2.55 7.28 -10.54
C THR A 280 -4.00 7.52 -10.15
N GLU A 281 -4.71 8.43 -10.81
CA GLU A 281 -6.12 8.68 -10.54
C GLU A 281 -6.98 7.43 -10.80
N ALA A 282 -6.79 6.77 -11.93
CA ALA A 282 -7.50 5.53 -12.26
C ALA A 282 -7.20 4.40 -11.26
N PHE A 283 -5.94 4.32 -10.80
CA PHE A 283 -5.53 3.37 -9.76
C PHE A 283 -6.23 3.66 -8.43
N LEU A 284 -6.20 4.90 -7.94
CA LEU A 284 -6.84 5.26 -6.68
C LEU A 284 -8.37 5.15 -6.74
N LYS A 285 -8.97 5.34 -7.92
CA LYS A 285 -10.41 5.09 -8.15
C LYS A 285 -10.78 3.64 -7.95
N ARG A 286 -9.91 2.71 -8.40
CA ARG A 286 -10.08 1.27 -8.16
C ARG A 286 -9.95 0.92 -6.67
N GLU A 287 -9.01 1.56 -5.98
CA GLU A 287 -8.79 1.37 -4.54
C GLU A 287 -9.80 2.13 -3.64
N ARG A 288 -10.74 2.90 -4.24
CA ARG A 288 -11.72 3.74 -3.53
C ARG A 288 -11.08 4.80 -2.61
N LYS A 289 -9.90 5.31 -2.98
CA LYS A 289 -9.14 6.32 -2.22
C LYS A 289 -9.12 7.71 -2.91
N VAL A 290 -9.94 7.94 -3.94
CA VAL A 290 -9.94 9.22 -4.68
C VAL A 290 -10.33 10.39 -3.78
N THR A 291 -11.44 10.29 -3.05
CA THR A 291 -11.93 11.38 -2.21
C THR A 291 -11.03 11.59 -0.98
N SER A 292 -10.73 10.52 -0.23
CA SER A 292 -10.01 10.64 1.04
C SER A 292 -8.51 10.95 0.90
N PHE A 293 -7.89 10.57 -0.23
CA PHE A 293 -6.43 10.65 -0.42
C PHE A 293 -6.03 11.54 -1.61
N TYR A 294 -6.60 11.30 -2.81
CA TYR A 294 -6.24 12.05 -4.01
C TYR A 294 -6.82 13.48 -4.03
N GLY A 295 -8.00 13.68 -3.45
CA GLY A 295 -8.70 14.97 -3.35
C GLY A 295 -7.92 16.06 -2.62
N LEU A 296 -6.95 15.68 -1.78
CA LEU A 296 -6.01 16.59 -1.10
C LEU A 296 -4.98 17.23 -2.05
N GLY A 297 -4.92 16.76 -3.30
CA GLY A 297 -3.97 17.25 -4.29
C GLY A 297 -2.52 16.92 -3.89
N SER A 298 -1.61 17.80 -4.29
CA SER A 298 -0.19 17.69 -3.93
C SER A 298 0.15 18.32 -2.59
N CYS A 299 -0.84 18.79 -1.81
CA CYS A 299 -0.62 19.57 -0.58
C CYS A 299 0.33 20.76 -0.80
N THR A 300 0.22 21.44 -1.96
CA THR A 300 1.09 22.56 -2.40
C THR A 300 2.57 22.22 -2.54
N ARG A 301 2.92 20.94 -2.71
CA ARG A 301 4.29 20.47 -2.85
C ARG A 301 4.51 19.79 -4.18
N ASP A 302 5.57 20.17 -4.88
CA ASP A 302 5.96 19.51 -6.12
C ASP A 302 6.58 18.14 -5.86
N ARG A 303 6.38 17.23 -6.82
CA ARG A 303 6.95 15.89 -6.77
C ARG A 303 8.48 15.97 -6.73
N GLN A 304 9.09 15.41 -5.69
CA GLN A 304 10.53 15.30 -5.56
C GLN A 304 11.00 13.97 -6.16
N LEU A 305 12.00 14.00 -7.05
CA LEU A 305 12.60 12.79 -7.66
C LEU A 305 14.04 12.56 -7.19
N ASP A 306 14.56 13.46 -6.36
CA ASP A 306 15.92 13.42 -5.86
C ASP A 306 15.97 12.58 -4.57
N THR A 307 16.65 11.44 -4.60
CA THR A 307 16.73 10.53 -3.45
C THR A 307 17.43 11.17 -2.24
N GLU A 308 18.32 12.14 -2.47
CA GLU A 308 19.08 12.79 -1.40
C GLU A 308 18.21 13.62 -0.47
N ARG A 309 17.04 14.08 -0.95
CA ARG A 309 16.09 14.89 -0.18
C ARG A 309 15.34 14.07 0.87
N TYR A 310 15.26 12.76 0.68
CA TYR A 310 14.66 11.84 1.63
C TYR A 310 15.71 11.41 2.65
N ARG A 311 15.40 11.51 3.93
CA ARG A 311 16.25 11.17 5.08
C ARG A 311 15.67 10.01 5.88
N PHE A 312 14.37 10.03 6.15
CA PHE A 312 13.68 9.02 6.96
C PHE A 312 13.30 7.77 6.17
N TRP A 313 12.89 7.94 4.91
CA TRP A 313 12.43 6.85 4.02
C TRP A 313 13.37 6.56 2.86
N ARG A 314 14.61 7.06 2.91
CA ARG A 314 15.58 6.90 1.81
C ARG A 314 15.80 5.44 1.45
N LYS A 315 16.09 4.58 2.44
CA LYS A 315 16.29 3.14 2.25
C LYS A 315 15.16 2.51 1.44
N GLU A 316 13.91 2.75 1.83
CA GLU A 316 12.78 2.14 1.15
C GLU A 316 12.58 2.70 -0.26
N ILE A 317 12.87 3.98 -0.48
CA ILE A 317 12.83 4.59 -1.82
C ILE A 317 13.92 4.02 -2.72
N GLU A 318 15.13 3.82 -2.21
CA GLU A 318 16.23 3.17 -2.94
C GLU A 318 15.90 1.71 -3.24
N GLU A 319 15.24 1.01 -2.33
CA GLU A 319 14.74 -0.34 -2.57
C GLU A 319 13.69 -0.35 -3.70
N ILE A 320 12.74 0.60 -3.70
CA ILE A 320 11.80 0.79 -4.82
C ILE A 320 12.56 1.09 -6.12
N ALA A 321 13.57 1.95 -6.09
CA ALA A 321 14.39 2.24 -7.27
C ALA A 321 15.13 1.00 -7.79
N SER A 322 15.61 0.15 -6.87
CA SER A 322 16.25 -1.13 -7.19
C SER A 322 15.26 -2.10 -7.84
N ILE A 323 13.99 -2.10 -7.42
CA ILE A 323 12.91 -2.87 -8.04
C ILE A 323 12.64 -2.37 -9.46
N LEU A 324 12.59 -1.04 -9.66
CA LEU A 324 12.38 -0.45 -10.99
C LEU A 324 13.56 -0.68 -11.95
N SER A 325 14.76 -0.93 -11.41
CA SER A 325 15.94 -1.29 -12.20
C SER A 325 15.91 -2.75 -12.68
N GLN A 326 15.05 -3.59 -12.10
CA GLN A 326 14.84 -4.97 -12.55
C GLN A 326 13.93 -4.99 -13.79
N PRO A 327 14.00 -6.03 -14.64
CA PRO A 327 13.03 -6.15 -15.71
C PRO A 327 11.60 -6.25 -15.14
N PRO A 328 10.60 -5.63 -15.82
CA PRO A 328 9.20 -5.74 -15.42
C PRO A 328 8.78 -7.20 -15.32
N ARG A 329 7.69 -7.50 -14.61
CA ARG A 329 7.21 -8.85 -14.36
C ARG A 329 5.78 -9.07 -14.86
N GLY A 330 5.46 -10.32 -15.21
CA GLY A 330 4.11 -10.72 -15.61
C GLY A 330 3.74 -10.24 -17.02
N LYS A 331 2.50 -9.74 -17.19
CA LYS A 331 1.98 -9.34 -18.51
C LYS A 331 2.79 -8.21 -19.15
N ALA A 332 3.39 -7.35 -18.32
CA ALA A 332 4.24 -6.25 -18.78
C ALA A 332 5.55 -6.71 -19.43
N GLN A 333 6.02 -7.95 -19.17
CA GLN A 333 7.19 -8.51 -19.86
C GLN A 333 6.98 -8.70 -21.37
N PHE A 334 5.73 -8.88 -21.79
CA PHE A 334 5.38 -9.16 -23.18
C PHE A 334 4.95 -7.90 -23.94
N LEU A 335 4.82 -6.77 -23.24
CA LEU A 335 4.59 -5.48 -23.85
C LEU A 335 5.94 -4.88 -24.24
N LEU A 336 6.02 -4.39 -25.49
CA LEU A 336 7.20 -3.67 -25.95
C LEU A 336 7.35 -2.41 -25.10
N ASP A 337 8.43 -2.32 -24.34
CA ASP A 337 8.73 -1.09 -23.60
C ASP A 337 8.98 0.03 -24.63
N ARG A 338 8.50 1.24 -24.31
CA ARG A 338 8.59 2.39 -25.21
C ARG A 338 10.05 2.79 -25.48
N ASP A 339 10.94 2.43 -24.57
CA ASP A 339 12.37 2.71 -24.62
C ASP A 339 13.16 1.62 -25.38
N GLY A 340 12.50 0.56 -25.87
CA GLY A 340 13.07 -0.44 -26.78
C GLY A 340 14.13 -1.39 -26.17
N THR A 341 14.41 -1.25 -24.87
CA THR A 341 15.41 -2.03 -24.12
C THR A 341 15.07 -3.52 -24.07
N ASN A 342 13.78 -3.87 -24.03
CA ASN A 342 13.31 -5.25 -24.04
C ASN A 342 12.92 -5.77 -25.44
N SER A 343 13.36 -5.10 -26.51
CA SER A 343 12.97 -5.47 -27.88
C SER A 343 13.36 -6.90 -28.24
N ARG A 344 14.54 -7.35 -27.81
CA ARG A 344 15.04 -8.69 -28.14
C ARG A 344 14.16 -9.81 -27.59
N ASP A 345 13.82 -9.76 -26.31
CA ASP A 345 13.06 -10.85 -25.68
C ASP A 345 11.62 -10.87 -26.21
N VAL A 346 11.02 -9.70 -26.40
CA VAL A 346 9.69 -9.60 -27.03
C VAL A 346 9.71 -10.16 -28.45
N TRP A 347 10.73 -9.83 -29.26
CA TRP A 347 10.88 -10.43 -30.59
C TRP A 347 11.04 -11.94 -30.54
N THR A 348 11.88 -12.48 -29.65
CA THR A 348 12.05 -13.94 -29.54
C THR A 348 10.74 -14.65 -29.17
N PHE A 349 9.94 -14.07 -28.28
CA PHE A 349 8.62 -14.61 -27.91
C PHE A 349 7.66 -14.61 -29.09
N TRP A 350 7.52 -13.48 -29.80
CA TRP A 350 6.63 -13.41 -30.96
C TRP A 350 7.11 -14.27 -32.14
N THR A 351 8.43 -14.40 -32.34
CA THR A 351 9.01 -15.33 -33.33
C THR A 351 8.70 -16.78 -32.98
N ALA A 352 8.79 -17.17 -31.70
CA ALA A 352 8.42 -18.52 -31.26
C ALA A 352 6.93 -18.81 -31.51
N ILE A 353 6.04 -17.85 -31.23
CA ILE A 353 4.62 -17.96 -31.54
C ILE A 353 4.41 -18.12 -33.05
N ALA A 354 5.06 -17.29 -33.87
CA ALA A 354 4.94 -17.36 -35.33
C ALA A 354 5.38 -18.73 -35.88
N PHE A 355 6.50 -19.28 -35.39
CA PHE A 355 6.95 -20.62 -35.76
C PHE A 355 5.98 -21.71 -35.28
N GLY A 356 5.40 -21.57 -34.08
CA GLY A 356 4.37 -22.47 -33.59
C GLY A 356 3.14 -22.50 -34.50
N VAL A 357 2.65 -21.34 -34.92
CA VAL A 357 1.52 -21.23 -35.86
C VAL A 357 1.87 -21.82 -37.22
N LEU A 358 3.05 -21.52 -37.76
CA LEU A 358 3.53 -22.08 -39.03
C LEU A 358 3.65 -23.61 -38.98
N ALA A 359 4.10 -24.16 -37.84
CA ALA A 359 4.17 -25.61 -37.66
C ALA A 359 2.78 -26.25 -37.69
N VAL A 360 1.78 -25.65 -37.03
CA VAL A 360 0.39 -26.13 -37.07
C VAL A 360 -0.17 -26.10 -38.49
N ILE A 361 0.06 -25.01 -39.22
CA ILE A 361 -0.34 -24.90 -40.63
C ILE A 361 0.37 -25.96 -41.48
N GLY A 362 1.66 -26.18 -41.27
CA GLY A 362 2.45 -27.19 -41.98
C GLY A 362 1.95 -28.61 -41.76
N VAL A 363 1.55 -28.95 -40.53
CA VAL A 363 0.93 -30.25 -40.23
C VAL A 363 -0.42 -30.37 -40.95
N ALA A 364 -1.26 -29.34 -40.91
CA ALA A 364 -2.56 -29.36 -41.56
C ALA A 364 -2.45 -29.51 -43.09
N THR A 365 -1.54 -28.77 -43.73
CA THR A 365 -1.30 -28.88 -45.18
C THR A 365 -0.68 -30.23 -45.55
N GLY A 366 0.19 -30.78 -44.71
CA GLY A 366 0.74 -32.14 -44.86
C GLY A 366 -0.34 -33.23 -44.81
N VAL A 367 -1.30 -33.12 -43.88
CA VAL A 367 -2.45 -34.03 -43.83
C VAL A 367 -3.33 -33.86 -45.06
N TYR A 368 -3.61 -32.62 -45.46
CA TYR A 368 -4.42 -32.33 -46.63
C TYR A 368 -3.81 -32.89 -47.92
N SER A 369 -2.50 -32.71 -48.11
CA SER A 369 -1.78 -33.22 -49.28
C SER A 369 -1.76 -34.76 -49.31
N ALA A 370 -1.59 -35.42 -48.16
CA ALA A 370 -1.67 -36.88 -48.07
C ALA A 370 -3.06 -37.43 -48.44
N VAL A 371 -4.13 -36.77 -47.98
CA VAL A 371 -5.50 -37.12 -48.35
C VAL A 371 -5.75 -36.92 -49.85
N TYR A 372 -5.27 -35.80 -50.41
CA TYR A 372 -5.37 -35.55 -51.84
C TYR A 372 -4.59 -36.54 -52.69
N ALA A 373 -3.37 -36.89 -52.28
CA ALA A 373 -2.55 -37.89 -52.96
C ALA A 373 -3.25 -39.25 -52.98
N ARG A 374 -3.88 -39.65 -51.87
CA ARG A 374 -4.68 -40.88 -51.80
C ARG A 374 -5.86 -40.87 -52.78
N LYS A 375 -6.65 -39.78 -52.79
CA LYS A 375 -7.77 -39.65 -53.73
C LYS A 375 -7.31 -39.66 -55.18
N ALA A 376 -6.22 -38.98 -55.50
CA ALA A 376 -5.66 -38.96 -56.85
C ALA A 376 -5.16 -40.36 -57.27
N PHE A 377 -4.54 -41.10 -56.36
CA PHE A 377 -4.13 -42.48 -56.59
C PHE A 377 -5.33 -43.39 -56.88
N ASP A 378 -6.40 -43.30 -56.07
CA ASP A 378 -7.62 -44.09 -56.27
C ASP A 378 -8.27 -43.80 -57.64
N VAL A 379 -8.33 -42.52 -58.05
CA VAL A 379 -8.80 -42.11 -59.39
C VAL A 379 -7.89 -42.66 -60.50
N GLY A 380 -6.58 -42.63 -60.32
CA GLY A 380 -5.61 -43.17 -61.28
C GLY A 380 -5.77 -44.68 -61.48
N VAL A 381 -6.02 -45.44 -60.41
CA VAL A 381 -6.31 -46.88 -60.49
C VAL A 381 -7.59 -47.15 -61.26
N LEU A 382 -8.66 -46.38 -61.01
CA LEU A 382 -9.91 -46.46 -61.77
C LEU A 382 -9.71 -46.16 -63.26
N GLN A 383 -8.97 -45.10 -63.60
CA GLN A 383 -8.65 -44.76 -64.99
C GLN A 383 -7.85 -45.88 -65.68
N TYR A 384 -6.87 -46.45 -64.99
CA TYR A 384 -6.09 -47.59 -65.49
C TYR A 384 -6.99 -48.80 -65.79
N GLN A 385 -7.90 -49.16 -64.88
CA GLN A 385 -8.85 -50.25 -65.10
C GLN A 385 -9.78 -50.00 -66.29
N LEU A 386 -10.26 -48.77 -66.46
CA LEU A 386 -11.17 -48.40 -67.55
C LEU A 386 -10.45 -48.41 -68.90
N ALA A 387 -9.21 -47.93 -68.95
CA ALA A 387 -8.35 -48.02 -70.12
C ALA A 387 -8.02 -49.48 -70.49
N LEU A 388 -7.75 -50.33 -69.50
CA LEU A 388 -7.55 -51.76 -69.70
C LEU A 388 -8.80 -52.43 -70.29
N ALA A 389 -9.97 -52.17 -69.72
CA ALA A 389 -11.24 -52.71 -70.21
C ALA A 389 -11.53 -52.28 -71.66
N GLN A 390 -11.26 -51.01 -72.00
CA GLN A 390 -11.42 -50.51 -73.35
C GLN A 390 -10.43 -51.15 -74.33
N ALA A 391 -9.17 -51.35 -73.94
CA ALA A 391 -8.18 -52.05 -74.75
C ALA A 391 -8.58 -53.52 -74.99
N CYS A 392 -9.09 -54.20 -73.96
CA CYS A 392 -9.52 -55.60 -74.05
C CYS A 392 -10.82 -55.82 -74.83
N SER A 393 -11.58 -54.76 -75.15
CA SER A 393 -12.80 -54.88 -75.96
C SER A 393 -12.56 -54.96 -77.48
N ALA A 394 -11.32 -54.80 -77.95
CA ALA A 394 -10.99 -54.88 -79.38
C ALA A 394 -10.93 -56.34 -79.87
N GLU A 395 -11.34 -56.60 -81.14
CA GLU A 395 -11.54 -57.96 -81.70
C GLU A 395 -10.30 -58.88 -81.67
N ASN A 396 -9.08 -58.34 -81.54
CA ASN A 396 -7.82 -59.11 -81.46
C ASN A 396 -7.03 -58.87 -80.16
N ALA A 397 -7.65 -58.31 -79.12
CA ALA A 397 -6.92 -57.84 -77.93
C ALA A 397 -6.18 -58.94 -77.15
N THR A 398 -6.63 -60.19 -77.23
CA THR A 398 -5.98 -61.34 -76.58
C THR A 398 -4.65 -61.74 -77.24
N ASP A 399 -4.46 -61.44 -78.52
CA ASP A 399 -3.20 -61.73 -79.23
C ASP A 399 -2.16 -60.62 -79.03
N ASP A 400 -2.60 -59.36 -78.93
CA ASP A 400 -1.70 -58.19 -78.81
C ASP A 400 -1.23 -57.94 -77.37
N LEU A 401 -2.03 -58.28 -76.34
CA LEU A 401 -1.73 -58.03 -74.92
C LEU A 401 -1.87 -59.29 -74.05
N PRO A 402 -1.06 -60.34 -74.32
CA PRO A 402 -1.17 -61.61 -73.61
C PRO A 402 -0.85 -61.43 -72.11
N GLY A 403 -1.82 -61.79 -71.26
CA GLY A 403 -1.71 -61.73 -69.80
C GLY A 403 -2.42 -60.55 -69.13
N PHE A 404 -2.77 -59.51 -69.88
CA PHE A 404 -3.54 -58.35 -69.40
C PHE A 404 -5.02 -58.44 -69.77
N CYS A 405 -5.32 -58.94 -70.97
CA CYS A 405 -6.66 -59.30 -71.40
C CYS A 405 -6.83 -60.82 -71.30
N ARG A 406 -7.86 -61.27 -70.57
CA ARG A 406 -8.19 -62.68 -70.39
C ARG A 406 -9.59 -62.98 -70.88
#